data_AF-A0A1G5HUG0-F1
#
_entry.id   AF-A0A1G5HUG0-F1
#
_cell.length_a   1.000
_cell.length_b   1.000
_cell.length_c   1.000
_cell.angle_alpha   90.00
_cell.angle_beta   90.00
_cell.angle_gamma   90.00
#
_symmetry.space_group_name_H-M   'P 1'
#
loop_
_entity.id
_entity.type
_entity.pdbx_description
1 polymer ?
#
loop_
_entity_poly.entity_id
_entity_poly.type
_entity_poly.pdbx_seq_one_letter_code
_entity_poly.pdbx_strand_id
1 'polypeptide(L)'
;MKKSIMSWSWVFIVLFFTLGIIDIRFGILGLICMLVPIYLALRGGGRVHCAKYCPRGAMLGKFLQKLSFNNSLPKFINNKIVKNLMLLWMVGMFSISLFISRGDFTKTAYAIFRMMAMSTTVGIFMGVVFKPRSWCQICPMGTATGLIEKSQKRKPAKAA
;
A
#
# COMPACT_ATOMS: atom_id res chain seq x y z
N MET A 1 -23.02 -12.38 -5.51
CA MET A 1 -22.37 -11.17 -4.95
C MET A 1 -21.29 -11.60 -3.93
N LYS A 2 -20.01 -11.72 -4.32
CA LYS A 2 -18.95 -12.12 -3.36
C LYS A 2 -18.71 -10.95 -2.38
N LYS A 3 -19.12 -11.12 -1.12
CA LYS A 3 -18.85 -10.21 0.01
C LYS A 3 -17.41 -9.71 -0.10
N SER A 4 -17.24 -8.40 -0.29
CA SER A 4 -15.92 -7.78 -0.37
C SER A 4 -15.22 -7.93 0.98
N ILE A 5 -14.24 -8.85 1.05
CA ILE A 5 -13.33 -9.07 2.19
C ILE A 5 -12.70 -7.77 2.70
N MET A 6 -12.70 -6.73 1.87
CA MET A 6 -12.32 -5.36 2.23
C MET A 6 -12.96 -4.87 3.53
N SER A 7 -14.21 -5.23 3.89
CA SER A 7 -14.78 -4.75 5.16
C SER A 7 -14.04 -5.28 6.39
N TRP A 8 -13.41 -6.45 6.32
CA TRP A 8 -12.74 -7.09 7.46
C TRP A 8 -11.22 -6.88 7.44
N SER A 9 -10.65 -6.51 6.29
CA SER A 9 -9.21 -6.26 6.15
C SER A 9 -8.68 -5.12 7.04
N TRP A 10 -9.55 -4.23 7.54
CA TRP A 10 -9.11 -3.19 8.49
C TRP A 10 -8.57 -3.78 9.80
N VAL A 11 -9.10 -4.92 10.26
CA VAL A 11 -8.64 -5.60 11.48
C VAL A 11 -7.14 -5.90 11.40
N PHE A 12 -6.63 -6.28 10.22
CA PHE A 12 -5.21 -6.55 10.02
C PHE A 12 -4.31 -5.32 10.19
N ILE A 13 -4.78 -4.11 9.84
CA ILE A 13 -3.96 -2.90 10.04
C ILE A 13 -3.89 -2.54 11.53
N VAL A 14 -5.03 -2.63 12.23
CA VAL A 14 -5.12 -2.32 13.66
C VAL A 14 -4.27 -3.32 14.43
N LEU A 15 -4.46 -4.61 14.13
CA LEU A 15 -3.66 -5.68 14.73
C LEU A 15 -2.16 -5.49 14.47
N PHE A 16 -1.75 -5.11 13.25
CA PHE A 16 -0.36 -4.83 12.94
C PHE A 16 0.21 -3.67 13.76
N PHE A 17 -0.53 -2.56 13.91
CA PHE A 17 -0.09 -1.43 14.73
C PHE A 17 -0.03 -1.78 16.21
N THR A 18 -1.04 -2.48 16.75
CA THR A 18 -1.06 -2.92 18.15
C THR A 18 0.11 -3.88 18.45
N LEU A 19 0.33 -4.88 17.58
CA LEU A 19 1.46 -5.81 17.72
C LEU A 19 2.81 -5.11 17.60
N GLY A 20 2.94 -4.13 16.70
CA GLY A 20 4.18 -3.37 16.53
C GLY A 20 4.52 -2.45 17.70
N ILE A 21 3.52 -2.02 18.48
CA ILE A 21 3.71 -1.25 19.73
C ILE A 21 4.13 -2.16 20.88
N ILE A 22 3.59 -3.39 20.94
CA ILE A 22 3.93 -4.38 21.98
C ILE A 22 5.34 -4.96 21.74
N ASP A 23 5.66 -5.30 20.50
CA ASP A 23 6.96 -5.89 20.13
C ASP A 23 7.37 -5.47 18.71
N ILE A 24 8.46 -4.70 18.60
CA ILE A 24 8.93 -4.16 17.31
C ILE A 24 9.31 -5.26 16.31
N ARG A 25 9.60 -6.47 16.80
CA ARG A 25 9.95 -7.66 16.00
C ARG A 25 8.84 -8.07 15.05
N PHE A 26 7.57 -7.82 15.41
CA PHE A 26 6.43 -8.09 14.53
C PHE A 26 6.36 -7.15 13.32
N GLY A 27 7.17 -6.09 13.26
CA GLY A 27 7.26 -5.22 12.08
C GLY A 27 7.64 -5.95 10.79
N ILE A 28 8.23 -7.15 10.87
CA ILE A 28 8.56 -7.99 9.70
C ILE A 28 7.31 -8.50 8.95
N LEU A 29 6.15 -8.58 9.61
CA LEU A 29 4.86 -8.84 8.93
C LEU A 29 4.55 -7.77 7.88
N GLY A 30 5.08 -6.56 8.02
CA GLY A 30 4.97 -5.50 7.01
C GLY A 30 5.69 -5.83 5.71
N LEU A 31 6.73 -6.66 5.76
CA LEU A 31 7.43 -7.15 4.56
C LEU A 31 6.52 -8.07 3.75
N ILE A 32 5.77 -8.94 4.42
CA ILE A 32 4.74 -9.78 3.80
C ILE A 32 3.68 -8.89 3.13
N CYS A 33 3.23 -7.83 3.82
CA CYS A 33 2.19 -6.94 3.28
C CYS A 33 2.63 -6.19 2.00
N MET A 34 3.93 -5.93 1.81
CA MET A 34 4.49 -5.33 0.59
C MET A 34 4.82 -6.36 -0.49
N LEU A 35 5.19 -7.58 -0.12
CA LEU A 35 5.47 -8.67 -1.06
C LEU A 35 4.19 -9.24 -1.70
N VAL A 36 3.13 -9.41 -0.91
CA VAL A 36 1.84 -9.97 -1.39
C VAL A 36 1.26 -9.23 -2.60
N PRO A 37 1.14 -7.88 -2.65
CA PRO A 37 0.63 -7.19 -3.84
C PRO A 37 1.51 -7.40 -5.07
N ILE A 38 2.83 -7.47 -4.90
CA ILE A 38 3.77 -7.69 -6.00
C ILE A 38 3.64 -9.14 -6.51
N TYR A 39 3.63 -10.11 -5.61
CA TYR A 39 3.44 -11.52 -5.93
C TYR A 39 2.11 -11.77 -6.67
N LEU A 40 1.01 -11.18 -6.17
CA LEU A 40 -0.29 -11.33 -6.80
C LEU A 40 -0.38 -10.62 -8.16
N ALA A 41 0.29 -9.47 -8.31
CA ALA A 41 0.38 -8.78 -9.59
C ALA A 41 1.21 -9.59 -10.60
N LEU A 42 2.27 -10.27 -10.17
CA LEU A 42 3.07 -11.17 -11.01
C LEU A 42 2.30 -12.43 -11.45
N ARG A 43 1.38 -12.94 -10.62
CA ARG A 43 0.48 -14.06 -10.96
C ARG A 43 -0.67 -13.69 -11.91
N GLY A 44 -0.69 -12.48 -12.47
CA GLY A 44 -1.77 -12.02 -13.37
C GLY A 44 -2.99 -11.45 -12.64
N GLY A 45 -2.94 -11.34 -11.30
CA GLY A 45 -4.00 -10.72 -10.50
C GLY A 45 -4.06 -9.20 -10.61
N GLY A 46 -3.11 -8.55 -11.28
CA GLY A 46 -3.08 -7.09 -11.47
C GLY A 46 -3.38 -6.30 -10.20
N ARG A 47 -4.38 -5.41 -10.25
CA ARG A 47 -4.82 -4.58 -9.11
C ARG A 47 -5.74 -5.29 -8.09
N VAL A 48 -5.93 -6.61 -8.15
CA VAL A 48 -6.86 -7.34 -7.25
C VAL A 48 -6.49 -7.16 -5.78
N HIS A 49 -5.20 -7.15 -5.41
CA HIS A 49 -4.78 -6.90 -4.03
C HIS A 49 -5.23 -5.51 -3.55
N CYS A 50 -4.93 -4.47 -4.33
CA CYS A 50 -5.34 -3.10 -4.04
C CYS A 50 -6.86 -2.92 -4.01
N ALA A 51 -7.59 -3.69 -4.83
CA ALA A 51 -9.02 -3.59 -5.00
C ALA A 51 -9.84 -4.43 -4.00
N LYS A 52 -9.30 -5.50 -3.41
CA LYS A 52 -10.06 -6.43 -2.54
C LYS A 52 -9.41 -6.75 -1.19
N TYR A 53 -8.08 -6.67 -1.08
CA TYR A 53 -7.34 -7.19 0.08
C TYR A 53 -6.57 -6.13 0.86
N CYS A 54 -6.40 -4.92 0.32
CA CYS A 54 -5.57 -3.88 0.92
C CYS A 54 -6.14 -3.40 2.27
N PRO A 55 -5.48 -3.71 3.41
CA PRO A 55 -6.02 -3.45 4.75
C PRO A 55 -6.11 -1.95 5.08
N ARG A 56 -5.19 -1.14 4.54
CA ARG A 56 -5.24 0.32 4.65
C ARG A 56 -6.35 0.95 3.80
N GLY A 57 -6.65 0.38 2.62
CA GLY A 57 -7.71 0.89 1.75
C GLY A 57 -9.09 0.64 2.35
N ALA A 58 -9.23 -0.49 3.06
CA ALA A 58 -10.38 -0.82 3.90
C ALA A 58 -10.55 0.16 5.07
N MET A 59 -9.46 0.46 5.78
CA MET A 59 -9.44 1.45 6.86
C MET A 59 -9.99 2.79 6.40
N LEU A 60 -9.37 3.35 5.37
CA LEU A 60 -9.70 4.69 4.88
C LEU A 60 -11.13 4.71 4.31
N GLY A 61 -11.58 3.62 3.68
CA GLY A 61 -12.95 3.48 3.20
C GLY A 61 -14.00 3.49 4.33
N LYS A 62 -13.80 2.73 5.41
CA LYS A 62 -14.77 2.63 6.52
C LYS A 62 -14.71 3.81 7.49
N PHE A 63 -13.49 4.24 7.86
CA PHE A 63 -13.27 5.18 8.95
C PHE A 63 -13.44 6.64 8.49
N LEU A 64 -12.97 6.96 7.29
CA LEU A 64 -13.02 8.31 6.74
C LEU A 64 -14.29 8.59 5.91
N GLN A 65 -15.13 7.59 5.62
CA GLN A 65 -16.42 7.86 4.97
C GLN A 65 -17.33 8.79 5.78
N LYS A 66 -17.19 8.81 7.11
CA LYS A 66 -17.95 9.70 8.00
C LYS A 66 -17.38 11.12 8.10
N LEU A 67 -16.12 11.35 7.70
CA LEU A 67 -15.40 12.61 7.93
C LEU A 67 -14.87 13.27 6.65
N SER A 68 -14.90 12.59 5.51
CA SER A 68 -14.34 13.10 4.26
C SER A 68 -15.18 14.24 3.69
N PHE A 69 -14.53 15.35 3.31
CA PHE A 69 -15.13 16.48 2.59
C PHE A 69 -15.56 16.15 1.13
N ASN A 70 -15.42 14.90 0.71
CA ASN A 70 -15.81 14.35 -0.60
C ASN A 70 -15.26 15.10 -1.83
N ASN A 71 -14.24 15.93 -1.60
CA ASN A 71 -13.69 16.77 -2.64
C ASN A 71 -12.91 15.91 -3.66
N SER A 72 -13.07 16.21 -4.94
CA SER A 72 -12.41 15.44 -6.00
C SER A 72 -10.89 15.65 -5.95
N LEU A 73 -10.13 14.58 -6.17
CA LEU A 73 -8.67 14.65 -6.18
C LEU A 73 -8.19 15.61 -7.28
N PRO A 74 -7.41 16.65 -6.96
CA PRO A 74 -6.94 17.62 -7.95
C PRO A 74 -6.06 16.93 -8.99
N LYS A 75 -6.23 17.33 -10.27
CA LYS A 75 -5.52 16.74 -11.42
C LYS A 75 -4.00 16.79 -11.28
N PHE A 76 -3.48 17.78 -10.55
CA PHE A 76 -2.06 17.94 -10.24
C PHE A 76 -1.46 16.71 -9.53
N ILE A 77 -2.17 16.16 -8.53
CA ILE A 77 -1.69 15.00 -7.76
C ILE A 77 -1.87 13.71 -8.57
N ASN A 78 -2.92 13.62 -9.41
CA ASN A 78 -3.24 12.44 -10.22
C ASN A 78 -2.32 12.22 -11.44
N ASN A 79 -1.29 13.05 -11.62
CA ASN A 79 -0.42 12.99 -12.78
C ASN A 79 0.50 11.74 -12.77
N LYS A 80 0.82 11.19 -13.95
CA LYS A 80 1.68 10.00 -14.09
C LYS A 80 3.07 10.23 -13.50
N ILE A 81 3.58 11.46 -13.65
CA ILE A 81 4.90 11.86 -13.12
C ILE A 81 4.92 11.72 -11.60
N VAL A 82 3.92 12.28 -10.90
CA VAL A 82 3.82 12.21 -9.44
C VAL A 82 3.74 10.77 -8.95
N LYS A 83 2.96 9.92 -9.62
CA LYS A 83 2.83 8.50 -9.28
C LYS A 83 4.16 7.73 -9.44
N ASN A 84 4.87 7.96 -10.55
CA ASN A 84 6.16 7.32 -10.80
C ASN A 84 7.26 7.85 -9.87
N LEU A 85 7.28 9.15 -9.59
CA LEU A 85 8.23 9.76 -8.65
C LEU A 85 8.03 9.19 -7.25
N MET A 86 6.79 9.10 -6.79
CA MET A 86 6.47 8.56 -5.47
C MET A 86 6.77 7.05 -5.37
N LEU A 87 6.60 6.30 -6.46
CA LEU A 87 7.02 4.91 -6.55
C LEU A 87 8.54 4.77 -6.46
N LEU A 88 9.28 5.57 -7.23
CA LEU A 88 10.74 5.56 -7.22
C LEU A 88 11.27 5.91 -5.83
N TRP A 89 10.70 6.94 -5.20
CA TRP A 89 11.04 7.34 -3.85
C TRP A 89 10.82 6.22 -2.84
N MET A 90 9.66 5.54 -2.92
CA MET A 90 9.31 4.51 -1.96
C MET A 90 10.19 3.26 -2.11
N VAL A 91 10.47 2.83 -3.35
CA VAL A 91 11.38 1.72 -3.62
C VAL A 91 12.81 2.10 -3.24
N GLY A 92 13.24 3.33 -3.51
CA GLY A 92 14.57 3.83 -3.13
C GLY A 92 14.77 3.80 -1.61
N MET A 93 13.85 4.37 -0.84
CA MET A 93 13.93 4.37 0.63
C MET A 93 13.90 2.95 1.22
N PHE A 94 13.10 2.05 0.63
CA PHE A 94 13.03 0.65 1.06
C PHE A 94 14.32 -0.10 0.75
N SER A 95 14.87 0.05 -0.46
CA SER A 95 16.16 -0.55 -0.85
C SER A 95 17.29 -0.04 0.03
N ILE A 96 17.37 1.27 0.27
CA ILE A 96 18.37 1.87 1.17
C ILE A 96 18.24 1.33 2.59
N SER A 97 17.01 1.20 3.11
CA SER A 97 16.76 0.63 4.44
C SER A 97 17.22 -0.83 4.54
N LEU A 98 17.04 -1.62 3.47
CA LEU A 98 17.53 -3.00 3.37
C LEU A 98 19.07 -3.08 3.34
N PHE A 99 19.72 -2.21 2.57
CA PHE A 99 21.18 -2.15 2.51
C PHE A 99 21.80 -1.74 3.85
N ILE A 100 21.20 -0.78 4.56
CA ILE A 100 21.68 -0.33 5.87
C ILE A 100 21.43 -1.40 6.95
N SER A 101 20.34 -2.16 6.83
CA SER A 101 19.98 -3.14 7.85
C SER A 101 20.86 -4.40 7.82
N ARG A 102 21.59 -4.69 6.73
CA ARG A 102 22.65 -5.72 6.68
C ARG A 102 22.27 -7.11 7.22
N GLY A 103 20.98 -7.44 7.30
CA GLY A 103 20.43 -8.69 7.85
C GLY A 103 19.91 -8.61 9.29
N ASP A 104 20.00 -7.47 9.98
CA ASP A 104 19.42 -7.28 11.31
C ASP A 104 17.89 -7.22 11.26
N PHE A 105 17.25 -8.23 11.86
CA PHE A 105 15.80 -8.36 11.92
C PHE A 105 15.13 -7.16 12.60
N THR A 106 15.70 -6.65 13.69
CA THR A 106 15.12 -5.56 14.49
C THR A 106 15.16 -4.21 13.77
N LYS A 107 16.27 -3.91 13.08
CA LYS A 107 16.45 -2.65 12.32
C LYS A 107 15.53 -2.62 11.10
N THR A 108 15.43 -3.76 10.40
CA THR A 108 14.55 -3.91 9.24
C THR A 108 13.08 -3.74 9.65
N ALA A 109 12.66 -4.40 10.74
CA ALA A 109 11.30 -4.30 11.24
C ALA A 109 10.94 -2.87 11.68
N TYR A 110 11.87 -2.17 12.36
CA TYR A 110 11.67 -0.77 12.76
C TYR A 110 11.55 0.18 11.56
N ALA A 111 12.40 0.01 10.54
CA ALA A 111 12.34 0.83 9.32
C ALA A 111 11.00 0.69 8.59
N ILE A 112 10.53 -0.56 8.43
CA ILE A 112 9.24 -0.87 7.78
C ILE A 112 8.08 -0.32 8.59
N PHE A 113 8.10 -0.51 9.92
CA PHE A 113 7.05 -0.01 10.80
C PHE A 113 6.93 1.51 10.72
N ARG A 114 8.06 2.24 10.83
CA ARG A 114 8.09 3.72 10.72
C ARG A 114 7.56 4.20 9.38
N MET A 115 7.98 3.56 8.30
CA MET A 115 7.53 3.90 6.94
C MET A 115 6.03 3.65 6.77
N MET A 116 5.52 2.53 7.28
CA MET A 116 4.11 2.17 7.21
C MET A 116 3.26 3.14 8.04
N ALA A 117 3.71 3.48 9.25
CA ALA A 117 3.08 4.47 10.12
C ALA A 117 2.98 5.83 9.42
N MET A 118 4.09 6.35 8.90
CA MET A 118 4.12 7.62 8.17
C MET A 118 3.17 7.61 6.97
N SER A 119 3.17 6.54 6.17
CA SER A 119 2.28 6.43 5.01
C SER A 119 0.79 6.34 5.38
N THR A 120 0.50 5.84 6.58
CA THR A 120 -0.86 5.74 7.12
C THR A 120 -1.32 7.10 7.63
N THR A 121 -0.47 7.83 8.36
CA THR A 121 -0.74 9.20 8.79
C THR A 121 -1.01 10.12 7.60
N VAL A 122 -0.17 10.08 6.56
CA VAL A 122 -0.42 10.86 5.34
C VAL A 122 -1.71 10.41 4.64
N GLY A 123 -1.98 9.10 4.60
CA GLY A 123 -3.21 8.56 4.04
C GLY A 123 -4.48 9.02 4.76
N ILE A 124 -4.44 9.12 6.10
CA ILE A 124 -5.52 9.67 6.92
C ILE A 124 -5.69 11.15 6.61
N PHE A 125 -4.61 11.93 6.68
CA PHE A 125 -4.68 13.37 6.42
C PHE A 125 -5.28 13.68 5.04
N MET A 126 -4.79 12.99 4.01
CA MET A 126 -5.24 13.18 2.64
C MET A 126 -6.64 12.61 2.39
N GLY A 127 -7.07 11.60 3.15
CA GLY A 127 -8.42 11.04 3.05
C GLY A 127 -9.48 11.80 3.87
N VAL A 128 -9.09 12.68 4.79
CA VAL A 128 -10.00 13.63 5.45
C VAL A 128 -10.29 14.79 4.49
N VAL A 129 -9.24 15.34 3.87
CA VAL A 129 -9.36 16.48 2.94
C VAL A 129 -10.03 16.10 1.61
N PHE A 130 -9.69 14.92 1.07
CA PHE A 130 -10.24 14.43 -0.20
C PHE A 130 -11.12 13.19 0.01
N LYS A 131 -11.60 12.58 -1.07
CA LYS A 131 -12.29 11.28 -1.00
C LYS A 131 -11.49 10.24 -0.21
N PRO A 132 -12.14 9.34 0.55
CA PRO A 132 -11.48 8.37 1.43
C PRO A 132 -10.52 7.40 0.71
N ARG A 133 -10.66 7.21 -0.61
CA ARG A 133 -9.75 6.38 -1.44
C ARG A 133 -8.78 7.16 -2.32
N SER A 134 -8.62 8.46 -2.06
CA SER A 134 -7.67 9.34 -2.76
C SER A 134 -6.23 8.85 -2.66
N TRP A 135 -5.78 8.47 -1.46
CA TRP A 135 -4.44 7.91 -1.24
C TRP A 135 -4.22 6.59 -1.99
N CYS A 136 -5.26 5.78 -2.18
CA CYS A 136 -5.17 4.53 -2.93
C CYS A 136 -4.94 4.77 -4.43
N GLN A 137 -5.37 5.91 -5.00
CA GLN A 137 -5.13 6.26 -6.40
C GLN A 137 -3.69 6.68 -6.69
N ILE A 138 -3.03 7.24 -5.67
CA ILE A 138 -1.63 7.70 -5.75
C ILE A 138 -0.64 6.69 -5.13
N CYS A 139 -1.17 5.65 -4.50
CA CYS A 139 -0.40 4.62 -3.83
C CYS A 139 0.75 4.10 -4.71
N PRO A 140 1.99 4.11 -4.21
CA PRO A 140 3.13 3.56 -4.94
C PRO A 140 2.93 2.07 -5.25
N MET A 141 2.36 1.28 -4.34
CA MET A 141 2.03 -0.13 -4.62
C MET A 141 0.92 -0.29 -5.68
N GLY A 142 -0.09 0.58 -5.68
CA GLY A 142 -1.13 0.57 -6.72
C GLY A 142 -0.57 0.96 -8.10
N THR A 143 0.40 1.87 -8.11
CA THR A 143 1.13 2.28 -9.31
C THR A 143 2.04 1.14 -9.80
N ALA A 144 2.78 0.50 -8.90
CA ALA A 144 3.67 -0.63 -9.18
C ALA A 144 2.91 -1.81 -9.79
N THR A 145 1.84 -2.25 -9.13
CA THR A 145 1.00 -3.35 -9.62
C THR A 145 0.29 -3.00 -10.94
N GLY A 146 -0.10 -1.74 -11.14
CA GLY A 146 -0.63 -1.27 -12.42
C GLY A 146 0.40 -1.23 -13.56
N LEU A 147 1.66 -0.90 -13.26
CA LEU A 147 2.77 -0.98 -14.21
C LEU A 147 3.06 -2.44 -14.58
N ILE A 148 3.10 -3.33 -13.59
CA ILE A 148 3.30 -4.78 -13.78
C ILE A 148 2.18 -5.35 -14.66
N GLU A 149 0.92 -5.05 -14.36
CA GLU A 149 -0.23 -5.48 -15.17
C GLU A 149 -0.13 -5.00 -16.61
N LYS A 150 0.26 -3.74 -16.84
CA LYS A 150 0.45 -3.20 -18.19
C LYS A 150 1.60 -3.88 -18.92
N SER A 151 2.70 -4.14 -18.23
CA SER A 151 3.85 -4.88 -18.78
C SER A 151 3.51 -6.35 -19.07
N GLN A 152 2.67 -6.98 -18.27
CA GLN A 152 2.16 -8.32 -18.53
C GLN A 152 1.20 -8.36 -19.70
N LYS A 153 0.27 -7.40 -19.83
CA LYS A 153 -0.61 -7.28 -21.00
C LYS A 153 0.14 -6.96 -22.29
N ARG A 154 1.30 -6.28 -22.21
CA ARG A 154 2.20 -6.02 -23.34
C ARG A 154 3.01 -7.25 -23.76
N LYS A 155 3.28 -8.19 -22.85
CA LYS A 155 3.82 -9.50 -23.22
C LYS A 155 2.64 -10.36 -23.69
N PRO A 156 2.48 -10.62 -25.00
CA PRO A 156 1.44 -11.53 -25.44
C PRO A 156 1.68 -12.87 -24.75
N ALA A 157 0.59 -13.52 -24.37
CA ALA A 157 0.53 -14.84 -23.74
C ALA A 157 1.79 -15.70 -23.99
N LYS A 158 2.64 -15.85 -22.98
CA LYS A 158 3.56 -16.98 -22.90
C LYS A 158 3.52 -17.58 -21.51
N ALA A 159 3.22 -18.88 -21.51
CA ALA A 159 3.23 -19.85 -20.42
C ALA A 159 2.00 -19.85 -19.49
N ALA A 160 0.91 -20.50 -19.91
CA ALA A 160 0.68 -21.94 -19.68
C ALA A 160 -0.66 -22.35 -20.30
#